data_AF-A0A024UJZ0-F1
#
_entry.id   AF-A0A024UJZ0-F1
#
_cell.length_a   1.000
_cell.length_b   1.000
_cell.length_c   1.000
_cell.angle_alpha   90.00
_cell.angle_beta   90.00
_cell.angle_gamma   90.00
#
_symmetry.space_group_name_H-M   'P 1'
#
loop_
_entity.id
_entity.type
_entity.pdbx_description
1 polymer ?
#
loop_
_entity_poly.entity_id
_entity_poly.type
_entity_poly.pdbx_seq_one_letter_code
_entity_poly.pdbx_strand_id
1 'polypeptide(L)'
;MATTATNTTCGVCTTGPRKYKCPLCRLPYCSTACYKVHKEVPCIPQSILGPSAPATSFATDGAPTISTSNASDEDDDIPLLTSEQLAVLSMSEKVKKALQDPATRNKIKAV
;
A
#
# COMPACT_ATOMS: atom_id res chain seq x y z
N MET A 1 -37.76 7.48 -2.80
CA MET A 1 -36.92 6.49 -3.51
C MET A 1 -35.81 7.24 -4.23
N ALA A 2 -34.56 7.11 -3.79
CA ALA A 2 -33.39 7.64 -4.50
C ALA A 2 -32.22 6.66 -4.33
N THR A 3 -32.22 5.62 -5.17
CA THR A 3 -31.13 4.67 -5.31
C THR A 3 -30.00 5.31 -6.11
N THR A 4 -29.09 6.03 -5.43
CA THR A 4 -27.83 6.47 -6.04
C THR A 4 -26.84 5.31 -6.06
N ALA A 5 -27.04 4.35 -6.97
CA ALA A 5 -26.05 3.33 -7.28
C ALA A 5 -24.98 3.95 -8.17
N THR A 6 -23.92 4.50 -7.57
CA THR A 6 -22.74 4.98 -8.30
C THR A 6 -21.92 3.78 -8.78
N ASN A 7 -22.41 3.13 -9.84
CA ASN A 7 -21.68 2.10 -10.57
C ASN A 7 -20.47 2.75 -11.24
N THR A 8 -19.41 2.94 -10.48
CA THR A 8 -18.29 3.75 -10.93
C THR A 8 -17.53 2.96 -11.98
N THR A 9 -17.46 3.51 -13.17
CA THR A 9 -16.83 2.89 -14.34
C THR A 9 -15.32 2.77 -14.13
N CYS A 10 -14.69 1.84 -14.84
CA CYS A 10 -13.25 1.77 -14.93
C CYS A 10 -12.67 3.09 -15.47
N GLY A 11 -11.73 3.70 -14.75
CA GLY A 11 -11.02 4.91 -15.17
C GLY A 11 -9.91 4.68 -16.19
N VAL A 12 -9.72 3.45 -16.65
CA VAL A 12 -8.72 3.08 -17.67
C VAL A 12 -9.39 2.86 -19.02
N CYS A 13 -10.33 1.92 -19.11
CA CYS A 13 -11.03 1.61 -20.36
C CYS A 13 -12.38 2.31 -20.51
N THR A 14 -12.99 2.81 -19.42
CA THR A 14 -14.32 3.47 -19.41
C THR A 14 -15.49 2.64 -19.97
N THR A 15 -15.29 1.35 -20.27
CA THR A 15 -16.30 0.50 -20.90
C THR A 15 -17.14 -0.30 -19.92
N GLY A 16 -16.64 -0.58 -18.72
CA GLY A 16 -17.29 -1.49 -17.77
C GLY A 16 -17.23 -1.03 -16.31
N PRO A 17 -18.01 -1.69 -15.43
CA PRO A 17 -17.99 -1.39 -14.00
C PRO A 17 -16.62 -1.68 -13.41
N ARG A 18 -16.18 -0.85 -12.46
CA ARG A 18 -14.95 -1.12 -11.71
C ARG A 18 -15.12 -2.38 -10.85
N LYS A 19 -14.05 -3.15 -10.73
CA LYS A 19 -13.97 -4.29 -9.82
C LYS A 19 -12.95 -4.05 -8.70
N TYR A 20 -11.93 -3.25 -8.97
CA TYR A 20 -10.80 -3.04 -8.08
C TYR A 20 -10.38 -1.55 -8.06
N LYS A 21 -9.44 -1.20 -7.18
CA LYS A 21 -8.85 0.14 -7.06
C LYS A 21 -7.33 0.05 -6.93
N CYS A 22 -6.60 0.97 -7.52
CA CYS A 22 -5.14 1.06 -7.35
C CYS A 22 -4.77 1.43 -5.90
N PRO A 23 -3.78 0.80 -5.25
CA PRO A 23 -3.37 1.14 -3.89
C PRO A 23 -2.66 2.50 -3.78
N LEU A 24 -2.00 2.97 -4.86
CA LEU A 24 -1.28 4.24 -4.87
C LEU A 24 -2.19 5.45 -5.13
N CYS A 25 -2.93 5.41 -6.25
CA CYS A 25 -3.73 6.55 -6.73
C CYS A 25 -5.24 6.35 -6.58
N ARG A 26 -5.71 5.22 -6.03
CA ARG A 26 -7.14 4.85 -5.88
C ARG A 26 -7.97 4.88 -7.17
N LEU A 27 -7.35 4.98 -8.34
CA LEU A 27 -8.04 4.91 -9.63
C LEU A 27 -8.81 3.58 -9.76
N PRO A 28 -10.11 3.61 -10.07
CA PRO A 28 -10.92 2.42 -10.22
C PRO A 28 -10.62 1.69 -11.55
N TYR A 29 -10.51 0.37 -11.52
CA TYR A 29 -10.29 -0.44 -12.73
C TYR A 29 -11.13 -1.73 -12.77
N CYS A 30 -11.39 -2.26 -13.96
CA CYS A 30 -12.26 -3.44 -14.14
C CYS A 30 -11.54 -4.79 -14.11
N SER A 31 -10.26 -4.86 -14.50
CA SER A 31 -9.49 -6.10 -14.59
C SER A 31 -7.99 -5.88 -14.51
N THR A 32 -7.23 -6.96 -14.34
CA THR A 32 -5.76 -6.94 -14.35
C THR A 32 -5.16 -6.38 -15.64
N ALA A 33 -5.83 -6.55 -16.78
CA ALA A 33 -5.42 -5.92 -18.04
C ALA A 33 -5.41 -4.38 -17.93
N CYS A 34 -6.45 -3.80 -17.32
CA CYS A 34 -6.49 -2.35 -17.05
C CYS A 34 -5.48 -1.93 -15.99
N TYR A 35 -5.16 -2.79 -15.01
CA TYR A 35 -4.12 -2.50 -14.03
C TYR A 35 -2.73 -2.42 -14.68
N LYS A 36 -2.39 -3.35 -15.58
CA LYS A 36 -1.11 -3.33 -16.30
C LYS A 36 -0.96 -2.05 -17.12
N VAL A 37 -1.96 -1.70 -17.93
CA VAL A 37 -1.98 -0.44 -18.69
C VAL A 37 -1.86 0.78 -17.76
N HIS A 38 -2.51 0.74 -16.59
CA HIS A 38 -2.39 1.81 -15.61
C HIS A 38 -0.98 1.95 -15.02
N LYS A 39 -0.26 0.84 -14.78
CA LYS A 39 1.08 0.84 -14.18
C LYS A 39 2.16 1.38 -15.13
N GLU A 40 1.97 1.24 -16.45
CA GLU A 40 2.87 1.82 -17.47
C GLU A 40 2.85 3.36 -17.47
N VAL A 41 1.75 3.97 -17.01
CA VAL A 41 1.62 5.43 -16.91
C VAL A 41 2.04 5.88 -15.50
N PRO A 42 2.78 6.99 -15.34
CA PRO A 42 3.19 7.47 -14.02
C PRO A 42 1.98 7.66 -13.09
N CYS A 43 1.93 6.82 -12.06
CA CYS A 43 0.86 6.76 -11.09
C CYS A 43 1.19 7.66 -9.88
N ILE A 44 0.47 8.77 -9.75
CA ILE A 44 0.72 9.76 -8.68
C ILE A 44 -0.06 9.36 -7.41
N PRO A 45 0.60 9.26 -6.24
CA PRO A 45 -0.06 8.98 -4.97
C PRO A 45 -1.14 10.01 -4.64
N GLN A 46 -2.31 9.56 -4.16
CA GLN A 46 -3.35 10.50 -3.72
C GLN A 46 -2.93 11.33 -2.49
N SER A 47 -1.83 10.98 -1.81
CA SER A 47 -1.27 11.78 -0.72
C SER A 47 -0.84 13.19 -1.14
N ILE A 48 -0.65 13.43 -2.44
CA ILE A 48 -0.18 14.73 -2.98
C ILE A 48 -1.35 15.59 -3.49
N LEU A 49 -2.52 14.98 -3.68
CA LEU A 49 -3.74 15.62 -4.17
C LEU A 49 -4.67 15.77 -2.95
N GLY A 50 -4.87 17.01 -2.49
CA GLY A 50 -5.49 17.34 -1.18
C GLY A 50 -6.84 16.67 -0.87
N PRO A 51 -7.27 16.76 0.41
CA PRO A 51 -8.20 15.80 1.01
C PRO A 51 -9.65 15.95 0.55
N SER A 52 -10.28 14.82 0.23
CA SER A 52 -11.73 14.64 0.35
C SER A 52 -12.02 13.27 0.98
N ALA A 53 -12.50 13.30 2.22
CA ALA A 53 -13.03 12.16 2.99
C ALA A 53 -14.55 11.98 2.70
N PRO A 54 -15.27 10.94 3.21
CA PRO A 54 -14.87 9.88 4.15
C PRO A 54 -15.25 8.41 3.80
N ALA A 55 -14.59 7.50 4.52
CA ALA A 55 -14.96 6.15 5.04
C ALA A 55 -15.82 5.15 4.24
N THR A 56 -15.38 3.88 4.20
CA THR A 56 -16.00 2.74 4.94
C THR A 56 -15.12 1.48 4.81
N SER A 57 -14.93 0.83 5.96
CA SER A 57 -14.14 -0.34 6.32
C SER A 57 -14.49 -1.63 5.57
N PHE A 58 -13.51 -2.54 5.43
CA PHE A 58 -13.73 -3.96 5.68
C PHE A 58 -12.51 -4.54 6.41
N ALA A 59 -12.77 -5.06 7.60
CA ALA A 59 -11.89 -5.90 8.38
C ALA A 59 -11.95 -7.33 7.83
N THR A 60 -10.81 -8.01 7.72
CA THR A 60 -10.73 -9.47 7.88
C THR A 60 -9.38 -9.83 8.49
N ASP A 61 -9.50 -10.53 9.61
CA ASP A 61 -8.52 -11.30 10.36
C ASP A 61 -7.62 -12.19 9.47
N GLY A 62 -6.33 -12.27 9.79
CA GLY A 62 -5.36 -13.13 9.10
C GLY A 62 -3.93 -12.88 9.58
N ALA A 63 -3.43 -13.81 10.38
CA ALA A 63 -2.16 -13.80 11.12
C ALA A 63 -0.91 -13.38 10.32
N PRO A 64 0.12 -12.78 10.97
CA PRO A 64 1.42 -12.57 10.34
C PRO A 64 2.21 -13.88 10.39
N THR A 65 2.30 -14.58 9.26
CA THR A 65 3.33 -15.62 9.08
C THR A 65 4.60 -14.92 8.62
N ILE A 66 5.56 -14.77 9.53
CA ILE A 66 6.95 -14.48 9.18
C ILE A 66 7.43 -15.62 8.27
N SER A 67 7.78 -15.29 7.03
CA SER A 67 8.54 -16.18 6.15
C SER A 67 9.78 -15.43 5.69
N THR A 68 10.85 -15.64 6.45
CA THR A 68 12.21 -15.45 5.96
C THR A 68 12.48 -16.52 4.92
N SER A 69 12.53 -16.14 3.65
CA SER A 69 13.23 -16.93 2.64
C SER A 69 13.57 -16.04 1.45
N ASN A 70 14.87 -15.80 1.34
CA ASN A 70 15.54 -15.24 0.18
C ASN A 70 15.43 -16.26 -0.97
N ALA A 71 14.50 -16.07 -1.89
CA ALA A 71 14.43 -16.78 -3.16
C ALA A 71 13.70 -15.91 -4.17
N SER A 72 14.37 -15.66 -5.29
CA SER A 72 13.96 -14.82 -6.40
C SER A 72 12.65 -15.29 -7.01
N ASP A 73 11.59 -14.48 -6.93
CA ASP A 73 10.35 -14.65 -7.70
C ASP A 73 9.68 -13.27 -7.85
N GLU A 74 9.07 -13.05 -9.02
CA GLU A 74 8.75 -11.74 -9.61
C GLU A 74 7.62 -10.98 -8.88
N ASP A 75 7.89 -10.40 -7.71
CA ASP A 75 6.97 -9.52 -6.96
C ASP A 75 7.70 -8.32 -6.27
N ASP A 76 8.83 -7.87 -6.83
CA ASP A 76 9.68 -6.79 -6.27
C ASP A 76 9.24 -5.36 -6.67
N ASP A 77 7.98 -5.00 -6.43
CA ASP A 77 7.57 -3.57 -6.36
C ASP A 77 7.39 -3.11 -4.89
N ILE A 78 7.97 -3.83 -3.92
CA ILE A 78 8.12 -3.29 -2.57
C ILE A 78 9.37 -2.42 -2.59
N PRO A 79 9.27 -1.09 -2.42
CA PRO A 79 10.45 -0.24 -2.40
C PRO A 79 11.28 -0.58 -1.16
N LEU A 80 12.34 -1.38 -1.33
CA LEU A 80 13.36 -1.58 -0.31
C LEU A 80 14.06 -0.24 -0.03
N LEU A 81 14.44 -0.05 1.23
CA LEU A 81 15.22 1.12 1.62
C LEU A 81 16.56 1.14 0.89
N THR A 82 16.94 2.30 0.39
CA THR A 82 18.28 2.48 -0.21
C THR A 82 19.35 2.40 0.87
N SER A 83 20.58 2.10 0.46
CA SER A 83 21.74 2.05 1.37
C SER A 83 21.93 3.38 2.14
N GLU A 84 21.62 4.50 1.49
CA GLU A 84 21.69 5.83 2.13
C GLU A 84 20.59 6.02 3.19
N GLN A 85 19.36 5.60 2.92
CA GLN A 85 18.27 5.64 3.90
C GLN A 85 18.57 4.76 5.12
N LEU A 86 19.18 3.60 4.90
CA LEU A 86 19.66 2.72 5.97
C LEU A 86 20.75 3.39 6.81
N ALA A 87 21.68 4.11 6.18
CA ALA A 87 22.70 4.87 6.90
C ALA A 87 22.07 5.96 7.80
N VAL A 88 21.07 6.69 7.29
CA VAL A 88 20.32 7.70 8.08
C VAL A 88 19.63 7.08 9.29
N LEU A 89 19.00 5.92 9.12
CA LEU A 89 18.37 5.20 10.23
C LEU A 89 19.41 4.74 11.27
N SER A 90 20.59 4.30 10.82
CA SER A 90 21.66 3.85 11.71
C SER A 90 22.21 4.96 12.61
N MET A 91 22.25 6.20 12.12
CA MET A 91 22.76 7.37 12.85
C MET A 91 21.69 8.10 13.67
N SER A 92 20.42 7.71 13.55
CA SER A 92 19.31 8.38 14.23
C SER A 92 19.24 8.03 15.72
N GLU A 93 19.64 8.97 16.57
CA GLU A 93 19.61 8.82 18.04
C GLU A 93 18.20 8.54 18.58
N LYS A 94 17.16 9.11 17.94
CA LYS A 94 15.76 8.87 18.32
C LYS A 94 15.37 7.40 18.14
N VAL A 95 15.81 6.79 17.03
CA VAL A 95 15.55 5.36 16.74
C VAL A 95 16.35 4.50 17.71
N LYS A 96 17.64 4.80 17.94
CA LYS A 96 18.48 4.06 18.91
C LYS A 96 17.86 4.07 20.30
N LYS A 97 17.42 5.23 20.78
CA LYS A 97 16.78 5.37 22.10
C LYS A 97 15.47 4.58 22.18
N ALA A 98 14.65 4.59 21.13
CA ALA A 98 13.44 3.80 21.08
C ALA A 98 13.72 2.28 21.08
N LEU A 99 14.80 1.82 20.44
CA LEU A 99 15.19 0.41 20.44
C LEU A 99 15.87 -0.04 21.76
N GLN A 100 16.38 0.91 22.55
CA GLN A 100 16.85 0.67 23.92
C GLN A 100 15.70 0.53 24.93
N ASP A 101 14.52 1.03 24.61
CA ASP A 101 13.34 0.90 25.47
C ASP A 101 12.89 -0.58 25.59
N PRO A 102 12.83 -1.15 26.80
CA PRO A 102 12.47 -2.55 27.00
C PRO A 102 11.07 -2.90 26.51
N ALA A 103 10.10 -1.99 26.66
CA ALA A 103 8.72 -2.23 26.24
C ALA A 103 8.63 -2.36 24.70
N THR A 104 9.33 -1.49 23.98
CA THR A 104 9.46 -1.54 22.53
C THR A 104 10.16 -2.82 22.08
N ARG A 105 11.28 -3.18 22.71
CA ARG A 105 12.02 -4.40 22.40
C ARG A 105 11.20 -5.67 22.63
N ASN A 106 10.38 -5.71 23.69
CA ASN A 106 9.52 -6.86 23.98
C ASN A 106 8.42 -7.04 22.94
N LYS A 107 7.85 -5.94 22.42
CA LYS A 107 6.86 -6.00 21.33
C LYS A 107 7.44 -6.53 20.03
N ILE A 108 8.68 -6.16 19.70
CA ILE A 108 9.36 -6.64 18.49
C ILE A 108 9.67 -8.14 18.60
N LYS A 109 10.03 -8.64 19.78
CA LYS A 109 10.33 -10.06 20.02
C LYS A 109 9.09 -10.96 20.06
N ALA A 110 7.90 -10.39 20.24
CA ALA A 110 6.64 -11.13 20.39
C ALA A 110 5.93 -11.36 19.05
N VAL A 111 6.55 -10.91 17.95
CA VAL A 111 6.12 -11.11 16.56
C VAL A 111 7.02 -12.17 15.95
#